data_AF-A0A7C5RD27-F1
#
_entry.id   AF-A0A7C5RD27-F1
#
_cell.length_a   1.000
_cell.length_b   1.000
_cell.length_c   1.000
_cell.angle_alpha   90.00
_cell.angle_beta   90.00
_cell.angle_gamma   90.00
#
_symmetry.space_group_name_H-M   'P 1'
#
loop_
_entity.id
_entity.type
_entity.pdbx_description
1 polymer ?
#
loop_
_entity_poly.entity_id
_entity_poly.type
_entity_poly.pdbx_seq_one_letter_code
_entity_poly.pdbx_strand_id
1 'polypeptide(L)'
;MDIVYIEKRCRSVLNKSKLGGYTINPYIGCAHNCVYCYANYYWKNLGIEKKENEIEIKINSPDILCLQLRKLKSKKDRVFISSITDPYQPIE
;
A
#
# COMPACT_ATOMS: atom_id res chain seq x y z
N MET A 1 -21.29 -2.38 7.30
CA MET A 1 -20.22 -3.14 7.99
C MET A 1 -19.17 -2.11 8.35
N ASP A 2 -18.86 -1.94 9.63
CA ASP A 2 -17.95 -0.87 10.04
C ASP A 2 -16.52 -1.21 9.65
N ILE A 3 -15.85 -0.23 9.04
CA ILE A 3 -14.44 -0.34 8.64
C ILE A 3 -13.59 -0.07 9.89
N VAL A 4 -12.64 -0.96 10.15
CA VAL A 4 -11.68 -0.82 11.23
C VAL A 4 -10.35 -0.34 10.64
N TYR A 5 -9.93 0.85 11.03
CA TYR A 5 -8.66 1.43 10.61
C TYR A 5 -7.57 1.09 11.64
N ILE A 6 -6.46 0.54 11.15
CA ILE A 6 -5.33 0.11 11.99
C ILE A 6 -4.10 0.90 11.57
N GLU A 7 -3.58 1.74 12.46
CA GLU A 7 -2.34 2.45 12.20
C GLU A 7 -1.14 1.51 12.34
N LYS A 8 -0.27 1.49 11.33
CA LYS A 8 0.99 0.74 11.37
C LYS A 8 2.15 1.57 10.84
N ARG A 9 3.33 1.31 11.40
CA ARG A 9 4.58 1.85 10.88
C ARG A 9 5.16 0.91 9.83
N CYS A 10 5.62 1.45 8.71
CA CYS A 10 6.28 0.72 7.65
C CYS A 10 7.80 0.97 7.65
N ARG A 11 8.56 0.00 7.16
CA ARG A 11 10.03 0.12 6.93
C ARG A 11 10.37 0.57 5.51
N SER A 12 9.44 0.39 4.58
CA SER A 12 9.55 0.74 3.16
C SER A 12 8.17 1.10 2.65
N VAL A 13 8.09 2.13 1.80
CA VAL A 13 6.85 2.50 1.11
C VAL A 13 7.04 2.50 -0.42
N LEU A 14 8.23 2.87 -0.90
CA LEU A 14 8.60 2.82 -2.31
C LEU A 14 9.31 1.49 -2.63
N ASN A 15 8.64 0.60 -3.35
CA ASN A 15 9.16 -0.73 -3.67
C ASN A 15 9.26 -0.92 -5.19
N LYS A 16 10.25 -1.69 -5.67
CA LYS A 16 10.33 -2.03 -7.10
C LYS A 16 9.09 -2.83 -7.52
N SER A 17 8.51 -2.47 -8.65
CA SER A 17 7.31 -3.11 -9.17
C SER A 17 7.63 -4.03 -10.35
N LYS A 18 6.94 -5.16 -10.43
CA LYS A 18 6.94 -6.02 -11.63
C LYS A 18 6.18 -5.39 -12.80
N LEU A 19 5.38 -4.34 -12.56
CA LEU A 19 4.72 -3.53 -13.59
C LEU A 19 5.67 -2.51 -14.25
N GLY A 20 6.94 -2.48 -13.82
CA GLY A 20 7.93 -1.47 -14.21
C GLY A 20 8.08 -0.37 -13.16
N GLY A 21 9.29 0.18 -13.04
CA GLY A 21 9.59 1.24 -12.07
C GLY A 21 9.31 0.84 -10.61
N TYR A 22 8.57 1.68 -9.90
CA TYR A 22 8.26 1.52 -8.48
C TYR A 22 6.75 1.53 -8.21
N THR A 23 6.36 1.04 -7.04
CA THR A 23 5.00 1.14 -6.51
C THR A 23 5.03 1.72 -5.10
N ILE A 24 4.01 2.51 -4.78
CA ILE A 24 3.70 3.04 -3.44
C ILE A 24 2.31 2.53 -3.08
N ASN A 25 2.18 1.85 -1.95
CA ASN A 25 0.87 1.42 -1.43
C ASN A 25 0.74 1.98 -0.01
N PRO A 26 0.02 3.11 0.19
CA PRO A 26 -0.14 3.76 1.50
C PRO A 26 -0.94 2.91 2.48
N TYR A 27 -1.85 2.10 1.96
CA TYR A 27 -2.73 1.24 2.72
C TYR A 27 -2.47 -0.25 2.45
N ILE A 28 -2.99 -1.09 3.34
CA ILE A 28 -3.16 -2.53 3.12
C ILE A 28 -4.64 -2.83 3.38
N GLY A 29 -5.33 -3.39 2.38
CA GLY A 29 -6.79 -3.45 2.37
C GLY A 29 -7.43 -2.35 1.55
N CYS A 30 -8.76 -2.42 1.45
CA CYS A 30 -9.59 -1.42 0.80
C CYS A 30 -11.03 -1.55 1.32
N ALA A 31 -11.68 -0.41 1.54
CA ALA A 31 -13.08 -0.31 2.00
C ALA A 31 -14.09 -1.01 1.06
N HIS A 32 -13.77 -1.08 -0.23
CA HIS A 32 -14.68 -1.65 -1.24
C HIS A 32 -14.91 -3.17 -1.08
N ASN A 33 -13.92 -3.90 -0.54
CA ASN A 33 -13.96 -5.36 -0.38
C ASN A 33 -14.52 -6.13 -1.60
N CYS A 34 -14.09 -5.79 -2.81
CA CYS A 34 -14.64 -6.41 -4.03
C CYS A 34 -14.37 -7.92 -4.06
N VAL A 35 -15.40 -8.70 -4.39
CA VAL A 35 -15.31 -10.17 -4.51
C VAL A 35 -14.29 -10.64 -5.56
N TYR A 36 -14.01 -9.80 -6.56
CA TYR A 36 -13.06 -10.06 -7.66
C TYR A 36 -11.70 -9.39 -7.44
N CYS A 37 -11.42 -8.84 -6.25
CA CYS A 37 -10.19 -8.08 -6.00
C CYS A 37 -8.96 -8.99 -6.01
N TYR A 38 -8.11 -8.84 -7.03
CA TYR A 38 -6.87 -9.59 -7.13
C TYR A 38 -5.88 -9.29 -5.98
N ALA A 39 -5.93 -8.09 -5.41
CA ALA A 39 -5.06 -7.69 -4.31
C ALA A 39 -5.31 -8.52 -3.04
N ASN A 40 -6.55 -9.01 -2.84
CA ASN A 40 -6.88 -9.89 -1.72
C ASN A 40 -6.07 -11.19 -1.77
N TYR A 41 -5.93 -11.78 -2.97
CA TYR A 41 -5.07 -12.95 -3.16
C TYR A 41 -3.59 -12.62 -2.96
N TYR A 42 -3.16 -11.43 -3.41
CA TYR A 42 -1.78 -10.99 -3.28
C TYR A 42 -1.36 -10.80 -1.81
N TRP A 43 -2.19 -10.18 -0.97
CA TRP A 43 -1.90 -9.99 0.45
C TRP A 43 -1.79 -11.32 1.19
N LYS A 44 -2.68 -12.29 0.90
CA LYS A 44 -2.62 -13.65 1.47
C LYS A 44 -1.28 -14.33 1.15
N ASN A 45 -0.79 -14.21 -0.08
CA ASN A 45 0.51 -14.76 -0.48
C ASN A 45 1.71 -14.08 0.19
N LEU A 46 1.54 -12.84 0.67
CA LEU A 46 2.56 -12.13 1.45
C LEU A 46 2.51 -12.48 2.95
N GLY A 47 1.64 -13.42 3.35
CA GLY A 47 1.44 -13.78 4.76
C GLY A 47 0.76 -12.68 5.57
N ILE A 48 0.06 -11.75 4.90
CA ILE A 48 -0.70 -10.71 5.58
C ILE A 48 -2.08 -11.28 5.91
N GLU A 49 -2.25 -11.63 7.18
CA GLU A 49 -3.55 -12.00 7.75
C GLU A 49 -4.27 -10.73 8.19
N LYS A 50 -5.25 -10.30 7.41
CA LYS A 50 -6.16 -9.20 7.77
C LYS A 50 -7.60 -9.64 7.61
N LYS A 51 -8.52 -9.04 8.35
CA LYS A 51 -9.95 -9.20 8.08
C LYS A 51 -10.36 -8.35 6.87
N GLU A 52 -11.49 -8.72 6.28
CA GLU A 52 -12.04 -8.03 5.12
C GLU A 52 -12.35 -6.56 5.40
N ASN A 53 -12.88 -6.27 6.60
CA ASN A 53 -13.24 -4.92 7.05
C ASN A 53 -12.08 -4.16 7.73
N GLU A 54 -10.87 -4.71 7.74
CA GLU A 54 -9.69 -4.05 8.32
C GLU A 54 -8.84 -3.40 7.21
N ILE A 55 -8.46 -2.15 7.45
CA ILE A 55 -7.59 -1.36 6.58
C ILE A 55 -6.40 -0.87 7.40
N GLU A 56 -5.20 -1.30 7.02
CA GLU A 56 -3.98 -0.84 7.69
C GLU A 56 -3.46 0.43 7.01
N ILE A 57 -3.20 1.46 7.80
CA ILE A 57 -2.72 2.76 7.36
C ILE A 57 -1.23 2.86 7.69
N LYS A 58 -0.39 3.09 6.69
CA LYS A 58 1.04 3.32 6.89
C LYS A 58 1.31 4.78 7.26
N ILE A 59 1.11 5.11 8.53
CA ILE A 59 1.14 6.50 9.04
C ILE A 59 2.47 7.23 8.80
N ASN A 60 3.59 6.52 8.77
CA ASN A 60 4.93 7.09 8.56
C ASN A 60 5.39 7.06 7.08
N SER A 61 4.46 6.83 6.15
CA SER A 61 4.78 6.75 4.71
C SER A 61 5.49 7.99 4.16
N PRO A 62 5.07 9.23 4.48
CA PRO A 62 5.74 10.43 3.95
C PRO A 62 7.21 10.50 4.36
N ASP A 63 7.51 10.26 5.64
CA ASP A 63 8.89 10.30 6.17
C ASP A 63 9.77 9.24 5.52
N ILE A 64 9.27 8.01 5.46
CA ILE A 64 9.99 6.88 4.85
C ILE A 64 10.21 7.13 3.36
N LEU A 65 9.23 7.68 2.65
CA LEU A 65 9.36 8.03 1.24
C LEU A 65 10.48 9.06 1.03
N CYS A 66 10.52 10.13 1.83
CA CYS A 66 11.60 11.13 1.74
C CYS A 66 12.98 10.51 1.94
N LEU A 67 13.13 9.61 2.91
CA LEU A 67 14.38 8.88 3.15
C LEU A 67 14.76 7.96 1.98
N GLN A 68 13.78 7.26 1.39
CA GLN A 68 14.02 6.36 0.26
C GLN A 68 14.37 7.13 -1.02
N LEU A 69 13.69 8.25 -1.30
CA LEU A 69 13.95 9.09 -2.47
C LEU A 69 15.35 9.70 -2.46
N ARG A 70 15.90 10.04 -1.29
CA ARG A 70 17.29 10.50 -1.14
C ARG A 70 18.31 9.44 -1.54
N LYS A 71 17.97 8.16 -1.39
CA LYS A 71 18.84 7.01 -1.70
C LYS A 71 18.66 6.49 -3.13
N LEU A 72 17.63 6.92 -3.87
CA LEU A 72 17.41 6.48 -5.24
C LEU A 72 18.50 7.01 -6.18
N LYS A 73 19.18 6.09 -6.87
CA LYS A 73 20.19 6.44 -7.88
C LYS A 73 19.60 7.05 -9.15
N SER A 74 18.44 6.56 -9.59
CA SER A 74 17.70 7.07 -10.75
C SER A 74 16.39 7.69 -10.30
N LYS A 75 16.12 8.94 -10.69
CA LYS A 75 14.86 9.64 -10.41
C LYS A 75 13.91 9.67 -11.63
N LYS A 76 14.27 8.98 -12.71
CA LYS A 76 13.52 9.01 -13.98
C LYS A 76 12.55 7.83 -14.13
N ASP A 77 12.43 6.98 -13.11
CA ASP A 77 11.54 5.83 -13.15
C ASP A 77 10.09 6.22 -12.83
N ARG A 78 9.15 5.45 -13.40
CA ARG A 78 7.72 5.61 -13.13
C ARG A 78 7.39 5.12 -11.71
N VAL A 79 6.45 5.78 -11.06
CA VAL A 79 5.92 5.37 -9.77
C VAL A 79 4.42 5.15 -9.92
N PHE A 80 3.98 3.91 -9.71
CA PHE A 80 2.59 3.55 -9.63
C PHE A 80 2.09 3.74 -8.20
N ILE A 81 0.95 4.38 -8.05
CA ILE A 81 0.32 4.55 -6.74
C ILE A 81 -0.78 3.50 -6.63
N SER A 82 -0.81 2.84 -5.47
CA SER A 82 -1.84 1.91 -5.06
C SER A 82 -2.09 0.80 -6.08
N SER A 83 -1.03 0.11 -6.49
CA SER A 83 -1.18 -1.04 -7.38
C SER A 83 -2.03 -2.13 -6.72
N ILE A 84 -1.82 -2.39 -5.42
CA ILE A 84 -2.47 -3.48 -4.69
C ILE A 84 -3.33 -2.96 -3.53
N THR A 85 -3.82 -1.74 -3.60
CA THR A 85 -4.74 -1.14 -2.61
C THR A 85 -5.53 -0.04 -3.31
N ASP A 86 -6.45 0.61 -2.61
CA ASP A 86 -7.11 1.81 -3.14
C ASP A 86 -6.41 3.05 -2.56
N PRO A 87 -6.01 4.04 -3.39
CA PRO A 87 -5.36 5.26 -2.92
C PRO A 87 -6.28 6.18 -2.14
N TYR A 88 -7.59 6.07 -2.30
CA TYR A 88 -8.58 6.98 -1.71
C TYR A 88 -9.50 6.18 -0.78
N GLN A 89 -9.19 6.20 0.51
CA GLN A 89 -10.00 5.53 1.52
C GLN A 89 -11.03 6.52 2.08
N PRO A 90 -12.23 6.05 2.51
CA PRO A 90 -13.26 6.91 3.11
C PRO A 90 -12.86 7.69 4.39
N ILE A 91 -11.66 7.45 4.92
CA ILE A 91 -11.13 8.16 6.10
C ILE A 91 -10.42 9.48 5.75
N GLU A 92 -10.09 9.68 4.47
CA GLU A 92 -9.52 10.94 3.96
C GLU A 92 -10.59 12.02 3.84
#